data_AF-A0A2V9N5B1-F1
#
_entry.id   AF-A0A2V9N5B1-F1
#
_cell.length_a   1.000
_cell.length_b   1.000
_cell.length_c   1.000
_cell.angle_alpha   90.00
_cell.angle_beta   90.00
_cell.angle_gamma   90.00
#
_symmetry.space_group_name_H-M   'P 1'
#
loop_
_entity.id
_entity.type
_entity.pdbx_description
1 polymer ?
#
loop_
_entity_poly.entity_id
_entity_poly.type
_entity_poly.pdbx_seq_one_letter_code
_entity_poly.pdbx_strand_id
1 'polypeptide(L)'
;AKVSFDFTKRIAGGLQYYASYGPITRFDPLREQQQQFLPAIDLDLGPQWEFNLGIGVGTTASTDHLIVKCIVGRRFDWHRSK
;
A
#
# COMPACT_ATOMS: atom_id res chain seq x y z
N ALA A 1 2.63 -2.61 -9.40
CA ALA A 1 1.68 -1.63 -9.97
C ALA A 1 0.65 -1.22 -8.91
N LYS A 2 0.14 0.02 -8.95
CA LYS A 2 -0.96 0.49 -8.09
C LYS A 2 -2.09 0.99 -8.96
N VAL A 3 -3.31 0.54 -8.69
CA VAL A 3 -4.53 1.11 -9.25
C VAL A 3 -5.33 1.67 -8.08
N SER A 4 -5.86 2.88 -8.18
CA SER A 4 -6.72 3.47 -7.17
C SER A 4 -7.91 4.16 -7.79
N PHE A 5 -9.02 4.16 -7.05
CA PHE A 5 -10.27 4.77 -7.43
C PHE A 5 -10.79 5.63 -6.28
N ASP A 6 -11.08 6.89 -6.59
CA ASP A 6 -11.61 7.84 -5.63
C ASP A 6 -13.13 7.68 -5.55
N PHE A 7 -13.62 7.00 -4.52
CA PHE A 7 -15.06 6.83 -4.29
C PHE A 7 -15.72 8.13 -3.85
N THR A 8 -14.98 8.99 -3.14
CA THR A 8 -15.43 10.32 -2.69
C THR A 8 -14.20 11.21 -2.55
N LYS A 9 -14.37 12.53 -2.44
CA LYS A 9 -13.29 13.49 -2.14
C LYS A 9 -12.45 13.18 -0.90
N ARG A 10 -12.91 12.24 -0.06
CA ARG A 10 -12.28 11.85 1.21
C ARG A 10 -11.95 10.37 1.30
N ILE A 11 -12.42 9.55 0.37
CA ILE A 11 -12.28 8.09 0.44
C ILE A 11 -11.83 7.61 -0.92
N ALA A 12 -10.64 7.03 -0.97
CA ALA A 12 -10.13 6.32 -2.12
C ALA A 12 -9.85 4.87 -1.74
N GLY A 13 -10.14 3.95 -2.64
CA GLY A 13 -9.68 2.57 -2.50
C GLY A 13 -8.63 2.28 -3.55
N GLY A 14 -7.58 1.56 -3.16
CA GLY A 14 -6.52 1.13 -4.05
C GLY A 14 -6.30 -0.36 -4.01
N LEU A 15 -5.81 -0.91 -5.11
CA LEU A 15 -5.21 -2.23 -5.16
C LEU A 15 -3.77 -2.08 -5.63
N GLN A 16 -2.84 -2.54 -4.81
CA GLN A 16 -1.43 -2.60 -5.11
C GLN A 16 -1.05 -4.03 -5.41
N TYR A 17 -0.22 -4.23 -6.43
CA TYR A 17 0.32 -5.54 -6.79
C TYR A 17 1.84 -5.42 -6.83
N TYR A 18 2.50 -6.20 -5.97
CA TYR A 18 3.94 -6.33 -5.88
C TYR A 18 4.34 -7.70 -6.41
N ALA A 19 5.30 -7.71 -7.32
CA ALA A 19 5.84 -8.90 -7.92
C ALA A 19 7.37 -8.82 -7.88
N SER A 20 8.03 -9.87 -7.41
CA SER A 20 9.48 -10.04 -7.47
C SER A 20 9.79 -11.34 -8.20
N TYR A 21 10.50 -11.23 -9.32
CA TYR A 21 10.78 -12.35 -10.22
C TYR A 21 12.20 -12.92 -10.08
N GLY A 22 12.99 -12.39 -9.14
CA GLY A 22 14.39 -12.76 -8.96
C GLY A 22 15.35 -11.97 -9.86
N PRO A 23 16.62 -12.41 -9.96
CA PRO A 23 17.65 -11.76 -10.77
C PRO A 23 17.29 -11.69 -12.26
N ILE A 24 17.64 -10.59 -12.92
CA ILE A 24 17.39 -10.41 -14.37
C ILE A 24 18.13 -11.46 -15.22
N THR A 25 19.25 -12.02 -14.71
CA THR A 25 20.04 -13.06 -15.38
C THR A 25 19.48 -14.47 -15.22
N ARG A 26 18.59 -14.70 -14.23
CA ARG A 26 17.95 -15.98 -13.96
C ARG A 26 16.65 -15.73 -13.20
N PHE A 27 15.53 -15.86 -13.90
CA PHE A 27 14.23 -15.81 -13.25
C PHE A 27 14.08 -16.96 -12.25
N ASP A 28 13.57 -16.64 -11.07
CA ASP A 28 13.32 -17.64 -10.05
C ASP A 28 12.11 -18.52 -10.44
N PRO A 29 12.08 -19.80 -10.02
CA PRO A 29 10.93 -20.69 -10.20
C PRO A 29 9.64 -20.02 -9.69
N LEU A 30 8.49 -20.28 -10.32
CA LEU A 30 7.19 -19.68 -9.97
C LEU A 30 6.83 -19.74 -8.47
N ARG A 31 7.35 -20.75 -7.75
CA ARG A 31 7.14 -20.93 -6.30
C ARG A 31 8.00 -19.99 -5.44
N GLU A 32 9.13 -19.55 -5.96
CA GLU A 32 10.08 -18.64 -5.32
C GLU A 32 9.82 -17.16 -5.70
N GLN A 33 9.12 -16.93 -6.81
CA GLN A 33 8.62 -15.62 -7.19
C GLN A 33 7.68 -15.10 -6.11
N GLN A 34 7.91 -13.87 -5.64
CA GLN A 34 7.06 -13.25 -4.64
C GLN A 34 5.94 -12.48 -5.34
N GLN A 35 4.70 -12.74 -4.96
CA GLN A 35 3.52 -12.14 -5.55
C GLN A 35 2.58 -11.72 -4.42
N GLN A 36 2.25 -10.44 -4.36
CA GLN A 36 1.45 -9.88 -3.27
C GLN A 36 0.42 -8.90 -3.79
N PHE A 37 -0.82 -9.07 -3.33
CA PHE A 37 -1.90 -8.13 -3.56
C PHE A 37 -2.18 -7.38 -2.27
N LEU A 38 -2.14 -6.05 -2.33
CA LEU A 38 -2.42 -5.13 -1.23
C LEU A 38 -3.65 -4.28 -1.58
N PRO A 39 -4.88 -4.75 -1.31
CA PRO A 39 -6.01 -3.84 -1.16
C PRO A 39 -5.69 -2.80 -0.08
N ALA A 40 -5.98 -1.54 -0.39
CA ALA A 40 -5.75 -0.39 0.46
C ALA A 40 -6.97 0.53 0.44
N ILE A 41 -7.21 1.21 1.55
CA ILE A 41 -8.21 2.25 1.72
C ILE A 41 -7.51 3.48 2.25
N ASP A 42 -7.71 4.58 1.55
CA ASP A 42 -7.11 5.88 1.81
C ASP A 42 -8.26 6.80 2.25
N LEU A 43 -8.18 7.29 3.47
CA LEU A 43 -9.18 8.12 4.13
C LEU A 43 -8.55 9.48 4.47
N ASP A 44 -9.04 10.52 3.84
CA ASP A 44 -8.69 11.91 4.12
C ASP A 44 -9.71 12.48 5.12
N LEU A 45 -9.24 12.66 6.37
CA LEU A 45 -10.02 13.20 7.48
C LEU A 45 -9.88 14.73 7.60
N GLY A 46 -9.73 15.40 6.45
CA GLY A 46 -9.62 16.85 6.34
C GLY A 46 -8.16 17.32 6.23
N PRO A 47 -7.91 18.64 6.24
CA PRO A 47 -6.61 19.22 5.86
C PRO A 47 -5.43 18.84 6.78
N GLN A 48 -5.71 18.13 7.87
CA GLN A 48 -4.76 17.86 8.94
C GLN A 48 -4.46 16.38 9.10
N TRP A 49 -5.32 15.47 8.64
CA TRP A 49 -5.22 14.05 8.96
C TRP A 49 -5.46 13.17 7.74
N GLU A 50 -4.49 12.30 7.49
CA GLU A 50 -4.54 11.28 6.44
C GLU A 50 -4.42 9.91 7.08
N PHE A 51 -5.23 8.96 6.64
CA PHE A 51 -5.22 7.59 7.12
C PHE A 51 -5.18 6.64 5.92
N ASN A 52 -4.22 5.72 5.90
CA ASN A 52 -4.09 4.72 4.85
C ASN A 52 -4.00 3.35 5.49
N LEU A 53 -4.94 2.46 5.18
CA LEU A 53 -4.95 1.09 5.66
C LEU A 53 -4.85 0.14 4.48
N GLY A 54 -3.81 -0.69 4.45
CA GLY A 54 -3.61 -1.73 3.44
C GLY A 54 -3.44 -3.09 4.06
N ILE A 55 -4.04 -4.11 3.46
CA ILE A 55 -3.88 -5.51 3.85
C ILE A 55 -3.30 -6.27 2.66
N GLY A 56 -2.05 -6.69 2.77
CA GLY A 56 -1.34 -7.49 1.79
C GLY A 56 -1.55 -8.96 2.00
N VAL A 57 -1.98 -9.68 0.96
CA VAL A 57 -2.05 -11.14 0.95
C VAL A 57 -1.03 -11.66 -0.04
N GLY A 58 -0.10 -12.48 0.46
CA GLY A 58 0.88 -13.19 -0.36
C GLY A 58 0.24 -14.39 -1.05
N THR A 59 0.40 -14.50 -2.37
CA THR A 59 -0.18 -15.61 -3.15
C THR A 59 0.83 -16.71 -3.48
N THR A 60 2.09 -16.56 -3.09
CA THR A 60 3.14 -17.57 -3.29
C THR A 60 3.86 -17.90 -1.99
N ALA A 61 4.43 -19.13 -1.93
CA ALA A 61 5.09 -19.68 -0.75
C ALA A 61 6.35 -18.92 -0.28
N SER A 62 6.87 -18.02 -1.12
CA SER A 62 8.04 -17.17 -0.85
C SER A 62 7.65 -15.78 -0.35
N THR A 63 6.36 -15.42 -0.40
CA THR A 63 5.87 -14.09 0.02
C THR A 63 5.33 -14.17 1.43
N ASP A 64 5.44 -13.11 2.22
CA ASP A 64 4.73 -12.99 3.49
C ASP A 64 3.22 -13.21 3.28
N HIS A 65 2.67 -14.22 3.96
CA HIS A 65 1.28 -14.66 3.75
C HIS A 65 0.28 -13.54 4.07
N LEU A 66 0.60 -12.68 5.04
CA LEU A 66 -0.22 -11.55 5.43
C LEU A 66 0.67 -10.37 5.88
N ILE A 67 0.47 -9.21 5.27
CA ILE A 67 1.06 -7.94 5.69
C ILE A 67 -0.07 -6.98 6.03
N VAL A 68 -0.02 -6.33 7.19
CA VAL A 68 -0.93 -5.24 7.51
C VAL A 68 -0.14 -3.94 7.54
N LYS A 69 -0.57 -2.96 6.75
CA LYS A 69 0.05 -1.65 6.63
C LYS A 69 -0.94 -0.60 7.11
N CYS A 70 -0.49 0.25 8.01
CA CYS A 70 -1.25 1.42 8.47
C CYS A 70 -0.33 2.64 8.41
N ILE A 71 -0.74 3.69 7.70
CA ILE A 71 -0.06 4.98 7.69
C ILE A 71 -1.02 6.01 8.28
N VAL A 72 -0.53 6.74 9.27
CA VAL A 72 -1.23 7.88 9.86
C VAL A 72 -0.39 9.13 9.60
N GLY A 73 -0.91 10.02 8.78
CA GLY A 73 -0.32 11.31 8.47
C GLY A 73 -1.01 12.40 9.29
N ARG A 74 -0.22 13.28 9.92
CA ARG A 74 -0.75 14.51 10.52
C ARG A 74 0.04 15.71 10.01
N ARG A 75 -0.65 16.70 9.47
CA ARG A 75 -0.05 17.97 9.07
C ARG A 75 0.10 18.86 10.30
N PHE A 76 1.30 19.39 10.49
CA PHE A 76 1.61 20.34 11.57
C PHE A 76 2.06 21.65 10.96
N ASP A 77 1.22 22.69 11.07
CA ASP A 77 1.60 24.05 10.69
C ASP A 77 2.13 24.77 11.93
N TRP A 78 3.44 25.00 11.96
CA TRP A 78 4.08 25.79 13.02
C TRP A 78 3.93 27.28 12.68
N HIS A 79 2.74 27.83 12.88
CA HIS A 79 2.57 29.28 12.84
C HIS A 79 3.22 29.88 14.09
N ARG A 80 4.48 30.32 14.00
CA ARG A 80 5.01 31.31 14.97
C ARG A 80 4.28 32.62 14.71
N SER A 81 3.19 32.86 15.43
CA SER A 81 2.72 34.23 15.61
C SER A 81 3.80 34.97 16.40
N LYS A 82 4.41 35.98 15.78
CA LYS A 82 4.86 37.15 16.53
C LYS A 82 3.70 38.10 16.68
#